data_AF-A0A7S3S3Z6-F1
#
_entry.id   AF-A0A7S3S3Z6-F1
#
_cell.length_a   1.000
_cell.length_b   1.000
_cell.length_c   1.000
_cell.angle_alpha   90.00
_cell.angle_beta   90.00
_cell.angle_gamma   90.00
#
_symmetry.space_group_name_H-M   'P 1'
#
loop_
_entity.id
_entity.type
_entity.pdbx_description
1 polymer ?
#
loop_
_entity_poly.entity_id
_entity_poly.type
_entity_poly.pdbx_seq_one_letter_code
_entity_poly.pdbx_strand_id
1 'polypeptide(L)'
;GEDAYLLGPHMIGVADGVGSWWEDSIDPSAYSRAFMFAARNSCHLMKREKELEPTSVLLEAWHKMQLSGIVGSSTVCLASLDPNKAELRAANVGDSGFLLLRRQGADEPAALGTLEA
;
A
#
# COMPACT_ATOMS: atom_id res chain seq x y z
N GLY A 1 6.35 13.50 -9.35
CA GLY A 1 5.01 13.58 -8.75
C GLY A 1 5.14 13.44 -7.26
N GLU A 2 4.03 13.68 -6.56
CA GLU A 2 3.85 13.43 -5.13
C GLU A 2 3.60 11.96 -4.78
N ASP A 3 3.32 11.12 -5.75
CA ASP A 3 3.07 9.70 -5.56
C ASP A 3 4.37 8.91 -5.30
N ALA A 4 4.23 7.84 -4.53
CA ALA A 4 5.25 6.83 -4.33
C ALA A 4 4.60 5.44 -4.31
N TYR A 5 5.41 4.40 -4.57
CA TYR A 5 4.95 3.02 -4.56
C TYR A 5 5.91 2.09 -3.84
N LEU A 6 5.38 0.96 -3.42
CA LEU A 6 6.11 -0.19 -2.89
C LEU A 6 5.83 -1.40 -3.77
N LEU A 7 6.89 -2.10 -4.16
CA LEU A 7 6.81 -3.39 -4.84
C LEU A 7 7.75 -4.36 -4.13
N GLY A 8 7.16 -5.35 -3.47
CA GLY A 8 7.83 -6.46 -2.82
C GLY A 8 7.33 -7.80 -3.37
N PRO A 9 7.91 -8.92 -2.93
CA PRO A 9 7.55 -10.26 -3.43
C PRO A 9 6.10 -10.65 -3.11
N HIS A 10 5.54 -10.16 -1.99
CA HIS A 10 4.20 -10.49 -1.53
C HIS A 10 3.38 -9.25 -1.15
N MET A 11 3.91 -8.05 -1.33
CA MET A 11 3.24 -6.81 -0.97
C MET A 11 3.42 -5.79 -2.08
N ILE A 12 2.34 -5.11 -2.41
CA ILE A 12 2.29 -3.95 -3.29
C ILE A 12 1.68 -2.79 -2.53
N GLY A 13 2.03 -1.57 -2.89
CA GLY A 13 1.39 -0.41 -2.30
C GLY A 13 1.63 0.87 -3.07
N VAL A 14 0.76 1.83 -2.82
CA VAL A 14 0.82 3.20 -3.34
C VAL A 14 0.55 4.18 -2.21
N ALA A 15 1.19 5.34 -2.28
CA ALA A 15 0.92 6.50 -1.44
C ALA A 15 0.85 7.72 -2.34
N ASP A 16 -0.21 8.51 -2.19
CA ASP A 16 -0.40 9.78 -2.86
C ASP A 16 -0.14 10.90 -1.85
N GLY A 17 0.96 11.65 -2.04
CA GLY A 17 1.33 12.74 -1.14
C GLY A 17 0.33 13.89 -1.25
N VAL A 18 -0.20 14.39 -0.13
CA VAL A 18 -1.25 15.42 -0.17
C VAL A 18 -0.71 16.74 -0.74
N GLY A 19 -1.11 17.09 -1.96
CA GLY A 19 -0.57 18.25 -2.68
C GLY A 19 -0.71 19.60 -1.96
N SER A 20 -1.67 19.78 -1.05
CA SER A 20 -1.85 21.06 -0.35
C SER A 20 -0.66 21.46 0.53
N TRP A 21 0.26 20.53 0.86
CA TRP A 21 1.50 20.86 1.59
C TRP A 21 2.41 21.84 0.83
N TRP A 22 2.25 21.97 -0.49
CA TRP A 22 2.94 22.99 -1.27
C TRP A 22 2.66 24.42 -0.79
N GLU A 23 1.46 24.69 -0.25
CA GLU A 23 1.07 26.01 0.27
C GLU A 23 1.95 26.44 1.47
N ASP A 24 2.42 25.46 2.24
CA ASP A 24 3.32 25.64 3.38
C ASP A 24 4.81 25.45 3.01
N SER A 25 5.15 25.45 1.71
CA SER A 25 6.50 25.19 1.20
C SER A 25 7.08 23.83 1.62
N ILE A 26 6.22 22.84 1.87
CA ILE A 26 6.59 21.47 2.22
C ILE A 26 6.43 20.59 0.99
N ASP A 27 7.46 19.80 0.66
CA ASP A 27 7.41 18.85 -0.46
C ASP A 27 6.52 17.64 -0.10
N PRO A 28 5.30 17.49 -0.68
CA PRO A 28 4.42 16.36 -0.35
C PRO A 28 5.04 15.02 -0.73
N SER A 29 5.90 15.04 -1.76
CA SER A 29 6.55 13.87 -2.29
C SER A 29 7.64 13.32 -1.36
N ALA A 30 8.13 14.13 -0.42
CA ALA A 30 9.04 13.67 0.63
C ALA A 30 8.34 12.71 1.60
N TYR A 31 7.09 13.01 1.99
CA TYR A 31 6.34 12.17 2.93
C TYR A 31 5.95 10.83 2.31
N SER A 32 5.35 10.82 1.12
CA SER A 32 4.91 9.59 0.45
C SER A 32 6.07 8.63 0.16
N ARG A 33 7.21 9.16 -0.33
CA ARG A 33 8.43 8.35 -0.58
C ARG A 33 9.02 7.79 0.70
N ALA A 34 9.11 8.60 1.76
CA ALA A 34 9.62 8.14 3.04
C ALA A 34 8.71 7.09 3.67
N PHE A 35 7.39 7.25 3.56
CA PHE A 35 6.42 6.26 4.03
C PHE A 35 6.61 4.92 3.30
N MET A 36 6.66 4.92 1.97
CA MET A 36 6.85 3.69 1.18
C MET A 36 8.21 3.03 1.45
N PHE A 37 9.26 3.82 1.69
CA PHE A 37 10.56 3.31 2.12
C PHE A 37 10.49 2.65 3.51
N ALA A 38 9.81 3.29 4.47
CA ALA A 38 9.62 2.74 5.80
C ALA A 38 8.81 1.43 5.76
N ALA A 39 7.73 1.39 4.99
CA ALA A 39 6.92 0.19 4.76
C ALA A 39 7.75 -0.94 4.15
N ARG A 40 8.56 -0.64 3.13
CA ARG A 40 9.44 -1.64 2.50
C ARG A 40 10.43 -2.23 3.49
N ASN A 41 11.03 -1.40 4.33
CA ASN A 41 11.95 -1.87 5.36
C ASN A 41 11.23 -2.72 6.41
N SER A 42 10.00 -2.36 6.80
CA SER A 42 9.17 -3.17 7.69
C SER A 42 8.89 -4.55 7.11
N CYS A 43 8.54 -4.65 5.82
CA CYS A 43 8.38 -5.94 5.14
C CYS A 43 9.65 -6.79 5.18
N HIS A 44 10.84 -6.19 5.04
CA HIS A 44 12.10 -6.94 5.04
C HIS A 44 12.49 -7.50 6.41
N LEU A 45 12.06 -6.83 7.49
CA LEU A 45 12.29 -7.27 8.86
C LEU A 45 11.34 -8.41 9.29
N MET A 46 10.21 -8.55 8.59
CA MET A 46 9.21 -9.58 8.83
C MET A 46 9.66 -10.90 8.21
N LYS A 47 9.96 -11.89 9.07
CA LYS A 47 10.54 -13.19 8.71
C LYS A 47 9.49 -14.26 8.43
N ARG A 48 8.24 -14.03 8.85
CA ARG A 48 7.13 -15.00 8.69
C ARG A 48 6.02 -14.43 7.85
N GLU A 49 5.36 -15.30 7.11
CA GLU A 49 4.21 -14.97 6.24
C GLU A 49 3.06 -14.29 7.00
N LYS A 50 2.81 -14.71 8.25
CA LYS A 50 1.83 -14.10 9.16
C LYS A 50 2.18 -12.66 9.55
N GLU A 51 3.43 -12.24 9.36
CA GLU A 51 3.90 -10.89 9.67
C GLU A 51 3.68 -9.92 8.49
N LEU A 52 3.46 -10.40 7.25
CA LEU A 52 3.15 -9.57 6.07
C LEU A 52 1.68 -9.14 6.02
N GLU A 53 1.14 -8.78 7.18
CA GLU A 53 -0.20 -8.23 7.33
C GLU A 53 -0.14 -6.71 7.02
N PRO A 54 -0.90 -6.21 6.01
CA PRO A 54 -0.76 -4.84 5.54
C PRO A 54 -0.99 -3.77 6.61
N THR A 55 -1.91 -3.99 7.55
CA THR A 55 -2.19 -3.05 8.65
C THR A 55 -0.97 -2.91 9.57
N SER A 56 -0.29 -4.02 9.85
CA SER A 56 0.91 -4.06 10.69
C SER A 56 2.08 -3.34 10.03
N VAL A 57 2.28 -3.55 8.73
CA VAL A 57 3.29 -2.82 7.94
C VAL A 57 2.97 -1.33 7.89
N LEU A 58 1.71 -0.97 7.66
CA LEU A 58 1.25 0.42 7.64
C LEU A 58 1.50 1.09 9.00
N LEU A 59 1.13 0.44 10.10
CA LEU A 59 1.30 0.99 11.44
C LEU A 59 2.77 1.16 11.81
N GLU A 60 3.64 0.20 11.47
CA GLU A 60 5.08 0.30 11.71
C GLU A 60 5.72 1.42 10.86
N ALA A 61 5.33 1.53 9.59
CA ALA A 61 5.78 2.61 8.71
C ALA A 61 5.34 3.98 9.26
N TRP A 62 4.08 4.10 9.70
CA TRP A 62 3.57 5.31 10.32
C TRP A 62 4.33 5.67 11.60
N HIS A 63 4.61 4.71 12.50
CA HIS A 63 5.44 4.96 13.68
C HIS A 63 6.84 5.48 13.31
N LYS A 64 7.47 4.93 12.27
CA LYS A 64 8.76 5.44 11.77
C LYS A 64 8.63 6.86 11.23
N MET A 65 7.54 7.19 10.56
CA MET A 65 7.27 8.56 10.08
C MET A 65 7.13 9.56 11.24
N GLN A 66 6.42 9.20 12.31
CA GLN A 66 6.30 10.05 13.51
C GLN A 66 7.66 10.37 14.15
N LEU A 67 8.65 9.46 14.04
CA LEU A 67 10.00 9.64 14.57
C LEU A 67 10.96 10.32 13.58
N SER A 68 10.61 10.40 12.29
CA SER A 68 11.50 10.89 11.22
C SER A 68 11.63 12.41 11.17
N GLY A 69 10.66 13.15 11.72
CA GLY A 69 10.56 14.61 11.58
C GLY A 69 10.14 15.08 10.18
N ILE A 70 9.81 14.16 9.25
CA ILE A 70 9.32 14.51 7.92
C ILE A 70 7.88 15.01 8.07
N VAL A 71 7.68 16.29 7.81
CA VAL A 71 6.36 16.93 7.81
C VAL A 71 5.67 16.62 6.48
N GLY A 72 4.39 16.29 6.55
CA GLY A 72 3.58 15.97 5.39
C GLY A 72 2.45 15.01 5.74
N SER A 73 1.73 14.59 4.71
CA SER A 73 0.76 13.51 4.78
C SER A 73 0.60 12.88 3.41
N SER A 74 0.04 11.68 3.38
CA SER A 74 -0.32 10.98 2.16
C SER A 74 -1.54 10.10 2.40
N THR A 75 -2.24 9.74 1.33
CA THR A 75 -3.00 8.50 1.32
C THR A 75 -2.03 7.31 1.37
N VAL A 76 -2.52 6.13 1.73
CA VAL A 76 -1.76 4.88 1.62
C VAL A 76 -2.71 3.72 1.33
N CYS A 77 -2.43 2.96 0.28
CA CYS A 77 -3.05 1.66 0.01
C CYS A 77 -1.97 0.58 -0.08
N LEU A 78 -2.01 -0.40 0.83
CA LEU A 78 -1.15 -1.58 0.80
C LEU A 78 -2.00 -2.83 0.58
N ALA A 79 -1.54 -3.74 -0.27
CA ALA A 79 -2.15 -5.04 -0.46
C ALA A 79 -1.09 -6.14 -0.43
N SER A 80 -1.39 -7.26 0.21
CA SER A 80 -0.57 -8.46 0.20
C SER A 80 -1.34 -9.68 -0.28
N LEU A 81 -0.64 -10.56 -0.98
CA LEU A 81 -1.15 -11.86 -1.39
C LEU A 81 -0.44 -12.92 -0.56
N ASP A 82 -1.20 -13.72 0.18
CA ASP A 82 -0.69 -14.83 0.97
C ASP A 82 -0.17 -15.93 0.01
N PRO A 83 1.13 -16.28 0.00
CA PRO A 83 1.65 -17.23 -0.97
C PRO A 83 1.17 -18.67 -0.73
N ASN A 84 0.70 -19.00 0.48
CA ASN A 84 0.20 -20.33 0.83
C ASN A 84 -1.34 -20.42 0.84
N LYS A 85 -2.06 -19.30 0.71
CA LYS A 85 -3.53 -19.25 0.74
C LYS A 85 -4.07 -18.44 -0.43
N ALA A 86 -5.29 -18.76 -0.87
CA ALA A 86 -6.02 -17.93 -1.84
C ALA A 86 -6.61 -16.67 -1.16
N GLU A 87 -5.78 -15.88 -0.47
CA GLU A 87 -6.20 -14.75 0.35
C GLU A 87 -5.42 -13.48 -0.03
N LEU A 88 -6.15 -12.43 -0.39
CA LEU A 88 -5.64 -11.07 -0.50
C LEU A 88 -6.04 -10.29 0.75
N ARG A 89 -5.07 -9.66 1.41
CA ARG A 89 -5.28 -8.75 2.52
C ARG A 89 -4.92 -7.33 2.07
N ALA A 90 -5.60 -6.32 2.60
CA ALA A 90 -5.31 -4.94 2.28
C ALA A 90 -5.55 -4.01 3.46
N ALA A 91 -4.81 -2.91 3.50
CA ALA A 91 -5.02 -1.78 4.38
C ALA A 91 -5.03 -0.50 3.55
N ASN A 92 -6.09 0.29 3.66
CA ASN A 92 -6.28 1.52 2.90
C ASN A 92 -6.61 2.68 3.84
N VAL A 93 -5.91 3.80 3.69
CA VAL A 93 -6.14 5.05 4.40
C VAL A 93 -6.18 6.18 3.37
N GLY A 94 -7.30 6.89 3.30
CA GLY A 94 -7.56 7.90 2.28
C GLY A 94 -8.44 7.36 1.15
N ASP A 95 -8.25 7.90 -0.05
CA ASP A 95 -9.10 7.69 -1.23
C ASP A 95 -8.38 6.94 -2.38
N SER A 96 -7.19 6.39 -2.13
CA SER A 96 -6.59 5.36 -2.98
C SER A 96 -7.41 4.07 -2.97
N GLY A 97 -7.03 3.09 -3.80
CA GLY A 97 -7.70 1.80 -3.82
C GLY A 97 -7.08 0.81 -4.79
N PHE A 98 -7.74 -0.35 -4.92
CA PHE A 98 -7.34 -1.42 -5.83
C PHE A 98 -8.58 -2.13 -6.39
N LEU A 99 -8.38 -2.85 -7.49
CA LEU A 99 -9.40 -3.69 -8.12
C LEU A 99 -8.91 -5.14 -8.16
N LEU A 100 -9.76 -6.08 -7.77
CA LEU A 100 -9.50 -7.51 -7.97
C LEU A 100 -10.08 -7.92 -9.31
N LEU A 101 -9.19 -8.27 -10.25
CA LEU A 101 -9.55 -8.76 -11.57
C LEU A 101 -9.44 -10.28 -11.59
N ARG A 102 -10.54 -10.97 -11.88
CA ARG A 102 -10.56 -12.43 -12.08
C ARG A 102 -11.00 -12.76 -13.50
N ARG A 103 -10.29 -13.67 -14.15
CA ARG A 103 -10.74 -14.24 -15.44
C ARG A 103 -11.94 -15.15 -15.18
N GLN A 104 -13.05 -14.93 -15.88
CA GLN A 104 -14.15 -15.89 -15.91
C GLN A 104 -13.72 -17.16 -16.63
N GLY A 105 -13.91 -18.32 -15.98
CA GLY A 105 -13.96 -19.60 -16.67
C GLY A 105 -15.29 -19.72 -17.42
N ALA A 106 -15.33 -20.52 -18.50
CA ALA A 106 -16.51 -20.64 -19.37
C ALA A 106 -17.80 -21.08 -18.65
N ASP A 107 -17.69 -21.67 -17.45
CA ASP A 107 -18.81 -22.22 -16.67
C ASP A 107 -19.08 -21.50 -15.34
N GLU A 108 -18.44 -20.35 -15.05
CA GLU A 108 -18.70 -19.62 -13.80
C GLU A 108 -19.60 -18.39 -14.00
N PRO A 109 -20.61 -18.18 -13.11
CA PRO A 109 -21.47 -17.02 -13.18
C PRO A 109 -20.69 -15.73 -12.94
N ALA A 110 -21.07 -14.66 -13.65
CA ALA A 110 -20.41 -13.37 -13.56
C ALA A 110 -20.43 -12.82 -12.13
N ALA A 111 -19.25 -12.53 -11.59
CA ALA A 111 -19.05 -11.91 -10.29
C ALA A 111 -18.46 -10.49 -10.45
N LEU A 112 -18.67 -9.64 -9.46
CA LEU A 112 -18.10 -8.29 -9.42
C LEU A 112 -16.57 -8.36 -9.62
N GLY A 113 -16.03 -7.59 -10.58
CA GLY A 113 -14.59 -7.57 -10.88
C GLY A 113 -14.11 -8.63 -11.89
N THR A 114 -15.00 -9.20 -12.68
CA THR A 114 -14.62 -10.09 -13.80
C THR A 114 -14.57 -9.33 -15.13
N LEU A 115 -13.56 -9.62 -15.95
CA LEU A 115 -13.46 -9.12 -17.33
C LEU A 115 -13.92 -10.22 -18.28
N GLU A 116 -14.80 -9.87 -19.22
CA GLU A 116 -15.09 -10.73 -20.38
C GLU A 116 -13.91 -10.64 -21.36
N ALA A 117 -13.50 -11.80 -21.90
CA ALA A 117 -12.36 -11.92 -22.80
C ALA A 117 -12.76 -11.70 -24.26
#